data_AF-A0A7U4M0Z1-F1
#
_entry.id   AF-A0A7U4M0Z1-F1
#
_cell.length_a   1.000
_cell.length_b   1.000
_cell.length_c   1.000
_cell.angle_alpha   90.00
_cell.angle_beta   90.00
_cell.angle_gamma   90.00
#
_symmetry.space_group_name_H-M   'P 1'
#
loop_
_entity.id
_entity.type
_entity.pdbx_description
1 polymer ?
#
loop_
_entity_poly.entity_id
_entity_poly.type
_entity_poly.pdbx_seq_one_letter_code
_entity_poly.pdbx_strand_id
1 'polypeptide(L)'
;MKNLFLPLLVIAILLYALYLSRFSTPKKKYVDTTVNPNYTMHVREHQHDHLEEELSRIDSTAYAKEYIITVINHGSSQLHFKKNEIMEGGFVSKEDAPKVACYVLELSGRECKEPHPKDAAMFYTSVCGGCHGDDGKGLGGSYPDLTRKPLLGIEKREEFLKSMLLTQ
;
A
#
# COMPACT_ATOMS: atom_id res chain seq x y z
N MET A 1 -46.23 44.16 -38.09
CA MET A 1 -45.84 42.76 -37.79
C MET A 1 -44.52 42.82 -37.03
N LYS A 2 -44.56 42.78 -35.68
CA LYS A 2 -43.36 42.95 -34.85
C LYS A 2 -42.52 41.67 -34.94
N ASN A 3 -41.21 41.85 -35.08
CA ASN A 3 -40.20 40.82 -35.33
C ASN A 3 -40.24 39.68 -34.30
N LEU A 4 -41.09 38.68 -34.52
CA LEU A 4 -41.23 37.46 -33.71
C LEU A 4 -39.98 36.56 -33.81
N PHE A 5 -39.06 36.88 -34.72
CA PHE A 5 -37.81 36.18 -34.93
C PHE A 5 -36.85 36.30 -33.73
N LEU A 6 -36.81 37.48 -33.10
CA LEU A 6 -35.91 37.73 -31.97
C LEU A 6 -36.27 36.92 -30.71
N PRO A 7 -37.54 36.86 -30.25
CA PRO A 7 -37.90 36.03 -29.10
C PRO A 7 -37.77 34.52 -29.39
N LEU A 8 -38.05 34.06 -30.63
CA LEU A 8 -37.87 32.66 -31.00
C LEU A 8 -36.41 32.21 -30.96
N LEU A 9 -35.49 33.07 -31.37
CA LEU A 9 -34.06 32.79 -31.34
C LEU A 9 -33.53 32.71 -29.90
N VAL A 10 -34.02 33.58 -29.00
CA VAL A 10 -33.68 33.52 -27.57
C VAL A 10 -34.21 32.22 -26.95
N ILE A 11 -35.44 31.82 -27.26
CA ILE A 11 -36.02 30.56 -26.77
C ILE A 11 -35.23 29.35 -27.27
N ALA A 12 -34.82 29.34 -28.55
CA ALA A 12 -34.01 28.26 -29.11
C ALA A 12 -32.63 28.16 -28.42
N ILE A 13 -31.98 29.28 -28.13
CA ILE A 13 -30.71 29.30 -27.38
C ILE A 13 -30.89 28.76 -25.96
N LEU A 14 -31.96 29.16 -25.26
CA LEU A 14 -32.24 28.70 -23.91
C LEU A 14 -32.53 27.19 -23.86
N LEU A 15 -33.29 26.68 -24.83
CA LEU A 15 -33.57 25.24 -24.94
C LEU A 15 -32.29 24.46 -25.29
N TYR A 16 -31.43 24.99 -26.15
CA TYR A 16 -30.15 24.37 -26.48
C TYR A 16 -29.18 24.38 -25.29
N ALA A 17 -29.16 25.46 -24.50
CA ALA A 17 -28.38 25.55 -23.28
C ALA A 17 -28.86 24.56 -22.21
N LEU A 18 -30.19 24.40 -22.05
CA LEU A 18 -30.78 23.40 -21.16
C LEU A 18 -30.51 21.96 -21.64
N TYR A 19 -30.52 21.73 -22.95
CA TYR A 19 -30.14 20.45 -23.53
C TYR A 19 -28.67 20.13 -23.23
N LEU A 20 -27.77 21.08 -23.46
CA LEU A 20 -26.35 20.93 -23.11
C LEU A 20 -26.15 20.71 -21.60
N SER A 21 -26.90 21.38 -20.72
CA SER A 21 -26.74 21.16 -19.27
C SER A 21 -27.23 19.79 -18.81
N ARG A 22 -28.25 19.22 -19.46
CA ARG A 22 -28.80 17.89 -19.10
C ARG A 22 -27.97 16.73 -19.62
N PHE A 23 -27.33 16.88 -20.79
CA PHE A 23 -26.60 15.79 -21.45
C PHE A 23 -25.08 15.92 -21.36
N SER A 24 -24.56 17.09 -20.98
CA SER A 24 -23.14 17.27 -20.69
C SER A 24 -22.91 17.03 -19.21
N THR A 25 -22.76 15.78 -18.79
CA THR A 25 -22.07 15.50 -17.54
C THR A 25 -20.64 15.99 -17.74
N PRO A 26 -20.15 17.02 -17.03
CA PRO A 26 -18.73 17.32 -17.07
C PRO A 26 -18.05 16.09 -16.48
N LYS A 27 -17.37 15.29 -17.31
CA LYS A 27 -16.30 14.44 -16.80
C LYS A 27 -15.35 15.43 -16.14
N LYS A 28 -15.39 15.52 -14.80
CA LYS A 28 -14.36 16.23 -14.05
C LYS A 28 -13.05 15.51 -14.36
N LYS A 29 -12.37 15.94 -15.43
CA LYS A 29 -10.93 15.78 -15.51
C LYS A 29 -10.41 16.71 -14.43
N TYR A 30 -10.31 16.17 -13.22
CA TYR A 30 -9.46 16.72 -12.19
C TYR A 30 -8.03 16.62 -12.72
N VAL A 31 -7.61 17.60 -13.51
CA VAL A 31 -6.21 17.80 -13.84
C VAL A 31 -5.66 18.61 -12.68
N ASP A 32 -5.25 17.88 -11.66
CA ASP A 32 -4.47 18.44 -10.58
C ASP A 32 -3.12 18.89 -11.16
N THR A 33 -2.91 20.20 -11.18
CA THR A 33 -1.68 20.83 -11.65
C THR A 33 -0.47 20.56 -10.74
N THR A 34 -0.63 19.79 -9.65
CA THR A 34 0.47 19.37 -8.77
C THR A 34 1.01 17.97 -9.09
N VAL A 35 0.40 17.25 -10.03
CA VAL A 35 0.80 15.88 -10.33
C VAL A 35 2.09 15.86 -11.15
N ASN A 36 3.12 15.25 -10.57
CA ASN A 36 4.43 15.09 -11.19
C ASN A 36 4.28 14.51 -12.62
N PRO A 37 4.88 15.13 -13.65
CA PRO A 37 4.83 14.62 -15.02
C PRO A 37 5.24 13.15 -15.14
N ASN A 38 6.19 12.70 -14.32
CA ASN A 38 6.65 11.32 -14.26
C ASN A 38 5.57 10.36 -13.74
N TYR A 39 4.73 10.80 -12.79
CA TYR A 39 3.60 10.00 -12.32
C TYR A 39 2.55 9.85 -13.41
N THR A 40 2.29 10.92 -14.17
CA THR A 40 1.35 10.88 -15.28
C THR A 40 1.84 9.99 -16.43
N MET A 41 3.16 9.94 -16.66
CA MET A 41 3.78 9.00 -17.61
C MET A 41 3.70 7.56 -17.11
N HIS A 42 4.04 7.30 -15.84
CA HIS A 42 3.95 5.98 -15.23
C HIS A 42 2.55 5.38 -15.34
N VAL A 43 1.51 6.16 -15.02
CA VAL A 43 0.10 5.71 -15.13
C VAL A 43 -0.31 5.36 -16.56
N ARG A 44 0.31 5.96 -17.58
CA ARG A 44 0.01 5.66 -18.99
C ARG A 44 0.69 4.39 -19.49
N GLU A 45 1.72 3.91 -18.81
CA GLU A 45 2.49 2.72 -19.18
C GLU A 45 1.85 1.43 -18.67
N HIS A 46 0.94 1.50 -17.69
CA HIS A 46 0.32 0.32 -17.09
C HIS A 46 -0.99 -0.08 -17.76
N GLN A 47 -1.16 -1.38 -17.99
CA GLN A 47 -2.39 -2.00 -18.49
C GLN A 47 -3.31 -2.52 -17.37
N HIS A 48 -2.85 -2.61 -16.12
CA HIS A 48 -3.58 -3.19 -14.99
C HIS A 48 -3.64 -2.22 -13.80
N ASP A 49 -4.70 -2.32 -13.00
CA ASP A 49 -4.84 -1.56 -11.76
C ASP A 49 -3.76 -2.01 -10.76
N HIS A 50 -3.01 -1.06 -10.21
CA HIS A 50 -1.98 -1.28 -9.20
C HIS A 50 -2.51 -2.07 -7.99
N LEU A 51 -3.79 -1.94 -7.67
CA LEU A 51 -4.42 -2.67 -6.57
C LEU A 51 -4.56 -4.17 -6.86
N GLU A 52 -5.02 -4.53 -8.07
CA GLU A 52 -5.14 -5.94 -8.49
C GLU A 52 -3.78 -6.60 -8.65
N GLU A 53 -2.82 -5.86 -9.22
CA GLU A 53 -1.46 -6.33 -9.42
C GLU A 53 -0.75 -6.61 -8.07
N GLU A 54 -0.88 -5.71 -7.10
CA GLU A 54 -0.36 -5.93 -5.75
C GLU A 54 -1.05 -7.11 -5.06
N LEU A 55 -2.38 -7.15 -5.11
CA LEU A 55 -3.17 -8.23 -4.50
C LEU A 55 -2.79 -9.60 -5.08
N SER A 56 -2.48 -9.69 -6.39
CA SER A 56 -2.06 -10.94 -7.02
C SER A 56 -0.72 -11.49 -6.49
N ARG A 57 0.11 -10.63 -5.87
CA ARG A 57 1.45 -10.98 -5.38
C ARG A 57 1.56 -11.01 -3.86
N ILE A 58 0.54 -10.58 -3.13
CA ILE A 58 0.59 -10.32 -1.69
C ILE A 58 1.01 -11.55 -0.85
N ASP A 59 0.66 -12.75 -1.30
CA ASP A 59 0.98 -13.99 -0.61
C ASP A 59 2.38 -14.52 -0.91
N SER A 60 3.07 -13.96 -1.91
CA SER A 60 4.37 -14.44 -2.34
C SER A 60 5.45 -14.23 -1.27
N THR A 61 6.45 -15.11 -1.25
CA THR A 61 7.62 -14.94 -0.36
C THR A 61 8.39 -13.67 -0.70
N ALA A 62 8.47 -13.28 -1.98
CA ALA A 62 9.11 -12.04 -2.39
C ALA A 62 8.40 -10.82 -1.79
N TYR A 63 7.06 -10.76 -1.86
CA TYR A 63 6.30 -9.68 -1.25
C TYR A 63 6.50 -9.62 0.26
N ALA A 64 6.42 -10.77 0.93
CA ALA A 64 6.66 -10.84 2.38
C ALA A 64 8.07 -10.37 2.76
N LYS A 65 9.09 -10.74 1.97
CA LYS A 65 10.47 -10.28 2.16
C LYS A 65 10.58 -8.76 2.06
N GLU A 66 10.06 -8.18 0.98
CA GLU A 66 10.10 -6.74 0.73
C GLU A 66 9.31 -5.96 1.79
N TYR A 67 8.19 -6.52 2.25
CA TYR A 67 7.45 -5.97 3.38
C TYR A 67 8.32 -5.90 4.64
N ILE A 68 8.99 -6.99 5.02
CA ILE A 68 9.87 -7.02 6.20
C ILE A 68 11.04 -6.04 6.06
N ILE A 69 11.71 -6.00 4.90
CA ILE A 69 12.80 -5.05 4.61
C ILE A 69 12.31 -3.61 4.76
N THR A 70 11.11 -3.31 4.26
CA THR A 70 10.51 -1.98 4.33
C THR A 70 10.28 -1.58 5.79
N VAL A 71 9.73 -2.47 6.60
CA VAL A 71 9.47 -2.24 8.03
C VAL A 71 10.78 -2.09 8.81
N ILE A 72 11.80 -2.92 8.54
CA ILE A 72 13.12 -2.79 9.18
C ILE A 72 13.75 -1.43 8.89
N ASN A 73 13.64 -0.94 7.65
CA ASN A 73 14.29 0.30 7.24
C ASN A 73 13.52 1.56 7.66
N HIS A 74 12.19 1.53 7.64
CA HIS A 74 11.35 2.72 7.78
C HIS A 74 10.45 2.69 9.02
N GLY A 75 10.38 1.55 9.71
CA GLY A 75 9.45 1.35 10.80
C GLY A 75 8.01 1.11 10.34
N SER A 76 7.09 1.05 11.30
CA SER A 76 5.65 0.96 11.05
C SER A 76 4.84 1.44 12.26
N SER A 77 3.74 2.14 11.98
CA SER A 77 2.74 2.56 12.99
C SER A 77 1.36 1.93 12.78
N GLN A 78 1.21 1.02 11.80
CA GLN A 78 -0.12 0.59 11.32
C GLN A 78 -0.87 -0.37 12.27
N LEU A 79 -0.18 -1.02 13.21
CA LEU A 79 -0.74 -2.12 14.01
C LEU A 79 -1.21 -1.72 15.41
N HIS A 80 -0.79 -0.56 15.92
CA HIS A 80 -1.25 0.03 17.17
C HIS A 80 -1.28 -0.92 18.40
N PHE A 81 -0.31 -1.83 18.53
CA PHE A 81 -0.22 -2.77 19.67
C PHE A 81 -0.15 -2.07 21.04
N LYS A 82 0.45 -0.88 21.09
CA LYS A 82 0.30 0.04 22.23
C LYS A 82 -0.04 1.44 21.71
N LYS A 83 -0.79 2.19 22.51
CA LYS A 83 -1.43 3.46 22.14
C LYS A 83 -0.49 4.51 21.51
N ASN A 84 0.79 4.50 21.88
CA ASN A 84 1.80 5.47 21.41
C ASN A 84 3.07 4.80 20.86
N GLU A 85 3.05 3.49 20.67
CA GLU A 85 4.26 2.76 20.26
C GLU A 85 4.29 2.59 18.74
N ILE A 86 5.42 2.97 18.17
CA ILE A 86 5.74 2.85 16.75
C ILE A 86 6.89 1.84 16.69
N MET A 87 6.85 0.92 15.73
CA MET A 87 8.04 0.15 15.39
C MET A 87 8.99 1.12 14.69
N GLU A 88 10.08 1.51 15.34
CA GLU A 88 11.09 2.38 14.72
C GLU A 88 11.83 1.62 13.59
N GLY A 89 12.31 2.37 12.60
CA GLY A 89 13.15 1.83 11.53
C GLY A 89 14.63 2.11 11.79
N GLY A 90 15.49 1.43 11.05
CA GLY A 90 16.94 1.72 11.04
C GLY A 90 17.73 1.04 12.15
N PHE A 91 17.17 0.01 12.79
CA PHE A 91 17.89 -0.84 13.76
C PHE A 91 19.07 -1.61 13.14
N VAL A 92 19.10 -1.72 11.81
CA VAL A 92 20.12 -2.45 11.04
C VAL A 92 20.49 -1.62 9.81
N SER A 93 21.66 -1.88 9.22
CA SER A 93 22.07 -1.20 7.98
C SER A 93 21.14 -1.58 6.81
N LYS A 94 21.00 -0.69 5.82
CA LYS A 94 20.22 -1.00 4.61
C LYS A 94 20.75 -2.22 3.85
N GLU A 95 22.05 -2.48 3.96
CA GLU A 95 22.72 -3.64 3.36
C GLU A 95 22.40 -4.95 4.10
N ASP A 96 22.20 -4.88 5.42
CA ASP A 96 21.90 -6.06 6.25
C ASP A 96 20.41 -6.34 6.39
N ALA A 97 19.55 -5.35 6.12
CA ALA A 97 18.09 -5.52 6.19
C ALA A 97 17.57 -6.73 5.37
N PRO A 98 18.03 -7.01 4.13
CA PRO A 98 17.61 -8.21 3.39
C PRO A 98 18.02 -9.53 4.06
N LYS A 99 19.18 -9.56 4.73
CA LYS A 99 19.71 -10.75 5.42
C LYS A 99 18.89 -11.06 6.67
N VAL A 100 18.59 -10.02 7.46
CA VAL A 100 17.72 -10.14 8.65
C VAL A 100 16.29 -10.49 8.24
N ALA A 101 15.80 -9.91 7.14
CA ALA A 101 14.48 -10.23 6.61
C ALA A 101 14.35 -11.70 6.20
N CYS A 102 15.39 -12.32 5.65
CA CYS A 102 15.41 -13.76 5.39
C CYS A 102 15.21 -14.57 6.68
N TYR A 103 15.94 -14.26 7.75
CA TYR A 103 15.76 -14.96 9.03
C TYR A 103 14.34 -14.78 9.60
N VAL A 104 13.79 -13.56 9.55
CA VAL A 104 12.41 -13.29 10.00
C VAL A 104 11.38 -14.05 9.16
N LEU A 105 11.59 -14.21 7.85
CA LEU A 105 10.73 -15.05 7.01
C LEU A 105 10.72 -16.51 7.48
N GLU A 106 11.88 -17.05 7.84
CA GLU A 106 12.01 -18.43 8.31
C GLU A 106 11.28 -18.68 9.63
N LEU A 107 11.16 -17.66 10.50
CA LEU A 107 10.31 -17.74 11.70
C LEU A 107 8.84 -18.06 11.36
N SER A 108 8.36 -17.61 10.20
CA SER A 108 7.00 -17.91 9.70
C SER A 108 6.89 -19.21 8.89
N GLY A 109 7.98 -19.99 8.82
CA GLY A 109 8.08 -21.20 8.00
C GLY A 109 8.16 -20.93 6.49
N ARG A 110 8.48 -19.70 6.07
CA ARG A 110 8.75 -19.37 4.66
C ARG A 110 10.23 -19.56 4.37
N GLU A 111 10.57 -20.23 3.27
CA GLU A 111 11.96 -20.39 2.84
C GLU A 111 12.50 -19.10 2.23
N CYS A 112 13.67 -18.64 2.68
CA CYS A 112 14.43 -17.62 1.95
C CYS A 112 15.44 -18.27 1.01
N LYS A 113 15.40 -17.91 -0.28
CA LYS A 113 16.37 -18.42 -1.26
C LYS A 113 17.76 -17.79 -1.15
N GLU A 114 17.84 -16.62 -0.51
CA GLU A 114 19.10 -15.92 -0.34
C GLU A 114 19.80 -16.42 0.92
N PRO A 115 21.12 -16.72 0.84
CA PRO A 115 21.88 -17.11 2.00
C PRO A 115 21.93 -15.94 2.97
N HIS A 116 21.49 -16.14 4.21
CA HIS A 116 21.73 -15.21 5.30
C HIS A 116 22.84 -15.74 6.22
N PRO A 117 23.51 -14.85 6.97
CA PRO A 117 24.58 -15.25 7.87
C PRO A 117 24.10 -16.25 8.93
N LYS A 118 25.00 -17.15 9.36
CA LYS A 118 24.70 -18.15 10.41
C LYS A 118 24.38 -17.50 11.76
N ASP A 119 24.88 -16.29 11.98
CA ASP A 119 24.66 -15.44 13.13
C ASP A 119 23.41 -14.57 13.02
N ALA A 120 22.60 -14.68 11.95
CA ALA A 120 21.34 -13.95 11.83
C ALA A 120 20.40 -14.18 13.02
N ALA A 121 20.42 -15.40 13.59
CA ALA A 121 19.68 -15.71 14.82
C ALA A 121 20.18 -14.89 16.03
N MET A 122 21.50 -14.79 16.22
CA MET A 122 22.09 -13.98 17.29
C MET A 122 21.81 -12.49 17.08
N PHE A 123 21.90 -12.03 15.83
CA PHE A 123 21.57 -10.67 15.48
C PHE A 123 20.11 -10.35 15.82
N TYR A 124 19.18 -11.21 15.38
CA TYR A 124 17.76 -11.08 15.67
C TYR A 124 17.50 -11.02 17.18
N THR A 125 18.04 -11.94 17.98
CA THR A 125 17.80 -11.93 19.43
C THR A 125 18.35 -10.67 20.08
N SER A 126 19.52 -10.18 19.65
CA SER A 126 20.15 -8.98 20.21
C SER A 126 19.45 -7.67 19.86
N VAL A 127 18.80 -7.57 18.68
CA VAL A 127 18.23 -6.32 18.16
C VAL A 127 16.69 -6.33 18.18
N CYS A 128 16.08 -7.46 17.84
CA CYS A 128 14.65 -7.59 17.62
C CYS A 128 13.95 -8.36 18.76
N GLY A 129 14.65 -9.30 19.38
CA GLY A 129 14.11 -10.23 20.40
C GLY A 129 13.55 -9.53 21.64
N GLY A 130 14.09 -8.35 22.00
CA GLY A 130 13.59 -7.56 23.13
C GLY A 130 12.11 -7.12 22.99
N CYS A 131 11.60 -7.00 21.77
CA CYS A 131 10.19 -6.65 21.50
C CYS A 131 9.43 -7.82 20.88
N HIS A 132 10.04 -8.53 19.93
CA HIS A 132 9.38 -9.61 19.19
C HIS A 132 9.56 -10.99 19.84
N GLY A 133 10.27 -11.08 20.97
CA GLY A 133 10.64 -12.36 21.59
C GLY A 133 11.73 -13.08 20.80
N ASP A 134 12.56 -13.87 21.49
CA ASP A 134 13.61 -14.66 20.86
C ASP A 134 13.06 -15.72 19.89
N ASP A 135 11.82 -16.16 20.12
CA ASP A 135 11.10 -17.09 19.25
C ASP A 135 10.20 -16.41 18.20
N GLY A 136 10.18 -15.08 18.15
CA GLY A 136 9.38 -14.32 17.19
C GLY A 136 7.90 -14.20 17.51
N LYS A 137 7.40 -14.78 18.61
CA LYS A 137 5.96 -14.78 18.91
C LYS A 137 5.43 -13.49 19.52
N GLY A 138 6.30 -12.51 19.75
CA GLY A 138 5.97 -11.30 20.49
C GLY A 138 5.84 -11.55 22.01
N LEU A 139 5.67 -10.47 22.77
CA LEU A 139 5.55 -10.53 24.22
C LEU A 139 4.08 -10.58 24.66
N GLY A 140 3.45 -11.76 24.54
CA GLY A 140 2.10 -12.01 25.05
C GLY A 140 1.02 -11.11 24.42
N GLY A 141 1.18 -10.77 23.14
CA GLY A 141 0.28 -9.86 22.42
C GLY A 141 0.60 -8.38 22.57
N SER A 142 1.68 -8.01 23.26
CA SER A 142 2.15 -6.61 23.32
C SER A 142 2.89 -6.14 22.07
N TYR A 143 3.32 -7.09 21.22
CA TYR A 143 4.03 -6.87 19.96
C TYR A 143 3.59 -7.95 18.96
N PRO A 144 3.72 -7.72 17.64
CA PRO A 144 3.26 -8.67 16.64
C PRO A 144 4.06 -9.98 16.67
N ASP A 145 3.31 -11.07 16.48
CA ASP A 145 3.82 -12.41 16.24
C ASP A 145 4.33 -12.53 14.78
N LEU A 146 5.65 -12.66 14.64
CA LEU A 146 6.38 -12.79 13.39
C LEU A 146 6.38 -14.24 12.85
N THR A 147 5.87 -15.20 13.62
CA THR A 147 5.77 -16.61 13.19
C THR A 147 4.50 -16.89 12.38
N ARG A 148 3.60 -15.91 12.27
CA ARG A 148 2.34 -16.03 11.54
C ARG A 148 2.54 -16.01 10.03
N LYS A 149 1.68 -16.75 9.33
CA LYS A 149 1.54 -16.73 7.87
C LYS A 149 0.06 -16.54 7.48
N PRO A 150 -0.33 -15.40 6.88
CA PRO A 150 0.49 -14.21 6.61
C PRO A 150 0.87 -13.44 7.88
N LEU A 151 1.89 -12.56 7.77
CA LEU A 151 2.18 -11.58 8.82
C LEU A 151 0.99 -10.64 8.98
N LEU A 152 0.70 -10.20 10.20
CA LEU A 152 -0.47 -9.36 10.49
C LEU A 152 -0.52 -8.08 9.64
N GLY A 153 0.62 -7.45 9.38
CA GLY A 153 0.64 -6.25 8.54
C GLY A 153 0.35 -6.52 7.06
N ILE A 154 0.70 -7.71 6.56
CA ILE A 154 0.35 -8.16 5.20
C ILE A 154 -1.15 -8.49 5.15
N GLU A 155 -1.69 -9.17 6.16
CA GLU A 155 -3.13 -9.43 6.30
C GLU A 155 -3.94 -8.12 6.25
N LYS A 156 -3.51 -7.09 7.00
CA LYS A 156 -4.15 -5.76 6.96
C LYS A 156 -4.03 -5.07 5.61
N ARG A 157 -2.92 -5.25 4.89
CA ARG A 157 -2.76 -4.72 3.54
C ARG A 157 -3.70 -5.43 2.55
N GLU A 158 -3.84 -6.74 2.66
CA GLU A 158 -4.74 -7.53 1.83
C GLU A 158 -6.21 -7.12 2.04
N GLU A 159 -6.65 -6.99 3.30
CA GLU A 159 -7.97 -6.45 3.65
C GLU A 159 -8.20 -5.09 3.01
N PHE A 160 -7.21 -4.18 3.10
CA PHE A 160 -7.28 -2.86 2.50
C PHE A 160 -7.43 -2.94 0.97
N LEU A 161 -6.56 -3.68 0.28
CA LEU A 161 -6.62 -3.82 -1.18
C LEU A 161 -7.97 -4.35 -1.64
N LYS A 162 -8.49 -5.39 -0.99
CA LYS A 162 -9.83 -5.95 -1.28
C LYS A 162 -10.93 -4.92 -1.07
N SER A 163 -10.88 -4.15 0.02
CA SER A 163 -11.90 -3.12 0.27
C SER A 163 -11.88 -2.01 -0.79
N MET A 164 -10.69 -1.60 -1.25
CA MET A 164 -10.56 -0.63 -2.33
C MET A 164 -11.14 -1.13 -3.65
N LEU A 165 -10.89 -2.40 -4.00
CA LEU A 165 -11.45 -3.03 -5.21
C LEU A 165 -12.98 -3.16 -5.16
N LEU A 166 -13.56 -3.39 -3.98
CA LEU A 166 -15.03 -3.44 -3.80
C LEU A 166 -15.71 -2.07 -3.91
N THR A 167 -14.94 -0.97 -3.83
CA THR A 167 -15.46 0.40 -3.92
C THR A 167 -15.34 1.03 -5.32
N GLN A 168 -14.79 0.30 -6.29
CA GLN A 168 -14.72 0.70 -7.70
C GLN A 168 -15.99 0.27 -8.46
#